data_AF-A0AAW5KFZ2-F1
#
_entry.id   AF-A0AAW5KFZ2-F1
#
_cell.length_a   1.000
_cell.length_b   1.000
_cell.length_c   1.000
_cell.angle_alpha   90.00
_cell.angle_beta   90.00
_cell.angle_gamma   90.00
#
_symmetry.space_group_name_H-M   'P 1'
#
loop_
_entity.id
_entity.type
_entity.pdbx_description
1 polymer ?
#
loop_
_entity_poly.entity_id
_entity_poly.type
_entity_poly.pdbx_seq_one_letter_code
_entity_poly.pdbx_strand_id
1 'polypeptide(L)'
;QFAAAGKEAQKKDLAAMAMSYGSVYVAQVGMVADYNQCVKALVEAESYPGPSLVICYAPCISHGIKGGLVNAQSEIKRAVETGYWQLFRFDPRRPPAG
;
A
#
# COMPACT_ATOMS: atom_id res chain seq x y z
N GLN A 1 -15.25 10.67 20.00
CA GLN A 1 -15.19 10.13 18.62
C GLN A 1 -14.67 11.25 17.71
N PHE A 2 -13.78 10.96 16.76
CA PHE A 2 -13.07 11.99 15.95
C PHE A 2 -13.40 11.98 14.45
N ALA A 3 -14.29 11.09 14.00
CA ALA A 3 -14.79 10.99 12.62
C ALA A 3 -16.17 10.30 12.56
N ALA A 4 -17.04 10.62 13.52
CA ALA A 4 -18.32 9.92 13.74
C ALA A 4 -19.31 10.06 12.58
N ALA A 5 -19.36 11.24 11.96
CA ALA A 5 -20.21 11.55 10.80
C ALA A 5 -19.52 11.24 9.46
N GLY A 6 -18.43 10.45 9.48
CA GLY A 6 -17.51 10.33 8.36
C GLY A 6 -16.35 11.33 8.46
N LYS A 7 -15.27 11.04 7.74
CA LYS A 7 -14.08 11.90 7.68
C LYS A 7 -14.14 12.72 6.39
N GLU A 8 -14.22 14.04 6.52
CA GLU A 8 -14.26 14.96 5.37
C GLU A 8 -12.90 15.08 4.66
N ALA A 9 -11.81 15.06 5.43
CA ALA A 9 -10.46 15.15 4.89
C ALA A 9 -10.04 13.86 4.19
N GLN A 10 -9.44 14.03 3.01
CA GLN A 10 -8.91 12.94 2.19
C GLN A 10 -7.79 12.15 2.91
N LYS A 11 -7.49 10.96 2.39
CA LYS A 11 -6.35 10.16 2.87
C LYS A 11 -5.06 10.93 2.57
N LYS A 12 -4.22 11.12 3.60
CA LYS A 12 -2.87 11.64 3.43
C LYS A 12 -2.06 10.68 2.55
N ASP A 13 -1.47 11.20 1.48
CA ASP A 13 -0.58 10.42 0.61
C ASP A 13 0.83 10.38 1.18
N LEU A 14 1.05 9.44 2.12
CA LEU A 14 2.37 9.22 2.72
C LEU A 14 3.38 8.73 1.68
N ALA A 15 2.93 8.01 0.66
CA ALA A 15 3.82 7.44 -0.33
C ALA A 15 4.39 8.54 -1.24
N ALA A 16 3.54 9.43 -1.77
CA ALA A 16 3.97 10.57 -2.56
C ALA A 16 4.92 11.49 -1.76
N MET A 17 4.62 11.72 -0.48
CA MET A 17 5.50 12.48 0.41
C MET A 17 6.86 11.79 0.62
N ALA A 18 6.92 10.46 0.67
CA ALA A 18 8.18 9.74 0.79
C ALA A 18 8.95 9.70 -0.53
N MET A 19 8.24 9.56 -1.65
CA MET A 19 8.83 9.58 -3.00
C MET A 19 9.45 10.93 -3.36
N SER A 20 8.94 12.05 -2.81
CA SER A 20 9.49 13.38 -3.10
C SER A 20 10.92 13.58 -2.57
N TYR A 21 11.38 12.78 -1.60
CA TYR A 21 12.77 12.79 -1.15
C TYR A 21 13.74 12.23 -2.22
N GLY A 22 13.26 11.40 -3.15
CA GLY A 22 14.07 10.79 -4.21
C GLY A 22 15.07 9.72 -3.77
N SER A 23 15.37 9.62 -2.47
CA SER A 23 16.36 8.69 -1.89
C SER A 23 15.74 7.59 -1.00
N VAL A 24 14.42 7.44 -1.03
CA VAL A 24 13.69 6.47 -0.22
C VAL A 24 13.05 5.45 -1.15
N TYR A 25 13.26 4.14 -0.89
CA TYR A 25 12.48 3.10 -1.57
C TYR A 25 11.05 3.13 -1.04
N VAL A 26 10.06 3.23 -1.92
CA VAL A 26 8.65 3.29 -1.51
C VAL A 26 7.84 2.26 -2.29
N ALA A 27 7.17 1.36 -1.59
CA ALA A 27 6.26 0.40 -2.21
C ALA A 27 4.89 0.43 -1.55
N GLN A 28 3.86 0.29 -2.37
CA GLN A 28 2.48 0.08 -1.93
C GLN A 28 2.05 -1.33 -2.36
N VAL A 29 1.64 -2.15 -1.39
CA VAL A 29 1.42 -3.59 -1.59
C VAL A 29 0.04 -4.04 -1.12
N GLY A 30 -0.45 -5.11 -1.71
CA GLY A 30 -1.71 -5.79 -1.36
C GLY A 30 -1.54 -7.29 -1.55
N MET A 31 -1.30 -8.01 -0.45
CA MET A 31 -0.79 -9.40 -0.46
C MET A 31 -1.57 -10.36 -1.38
N VAL A 32 -2.90 -10.27 -1.39
CA VAL A 32 -3.76 -11.18 -2.18
C VAL A 32 -4.13 -10.60 -3.54
N ALA A 33 -3.99 -9.30 -3.73
CA ALA A 33 -4.23 -8.66 -5.03
C ALA A 33 -3.13 -9.03 -6.03
N ASP A 34 -1.86 -8.98 -5.59
CA ASP A 34 -0.72 -9.51 -6.33
C ASP A 34 0.36 -9.99 -5.35
N TYR A 35 0.40 -11.32 -5.15
CA TYR A 35 1.34 -11.95 -4.23
C TYR A 35 2.80 -11.80 -4.71
N ASN A 36 3.02 -11.89 -6.02
CA ASN A 36 4.35 -11.77 -6.61
C ASN A 36 4.89 -10.36 -6.43
N GLN A 37 4.04 -9.34 -6.60
CA GLN A 37 4.40 -7.94 -6.34
C GLN A 37 4.75 -7.72 -4.86
N CYS A 38 3.98 -8.30 -3.94
CA CYS A 38 4.22 -8.16 -2.50
C CYS A 38 5.58 -8.74 -2.10
N VAL A 39 5.88 -9.98 -2.49
CA VAL A 39 7.16 -10.63 -2.19
C VAL A 39 8.31 -9.86 -2.84
N LYS A 40 8.16 -9.44 -4.09
CA LYS A 40 9.18 -8.65 -4.80
C LYS A 40 9.46 -7.32 -4.12
N ALA A 41 8.42 -6.61 -3.67
CA ALA A 41 8.56 -5.34 -2.96
C ALA A 41 9.33 -5.51 -1.64
N LEU A 42 9.06 -6.58 -0.89
CA LEU A 42 9.76 -6.85 0.37
C LEU A 42 11.25 -7.16 0.15
N VAL A 43 11.58 -7.99 -0.85
CA VAL A 43 12.98 -8.31 -1.19
C VAL A 43 13.72 -7.08 -1.72
N GLU A 44 13.08 -6.28 -2.56
CA GLU A 44 13.68 -5.04 -3.09
C GLU A 44 13.89 -3.98 -1.99
N ALA A 45 12.95 -3.87 -1.05
CA ALA A 45 13.02 -2.95 0.09
C ALA A 45 14.13 -3.35 1.07
N GLU A 46 14.29 -4.64 1.34
CA GLU A 46 15.33 -5.17 2.24
C GLU A 46 16.73 -5.01 1.64
N SER A 47 16.87 -5.30 0.33
CA SER A 47 18.15 -5.16 -0.37
C SER A 47 18.57 -3.71 -0.68
N TYR A 48 17.72 -2.72 -0.42
CA TYR A 48 18.04 -1.33 -0.70
C TYR A 48 18.99 -0.78 0.38
N PRO A 49 20.21 -0.29 0.02
CA PRO A 49 21.16 0.26 0.99
C PRO A 49 20.76 1.68 1.41
N GLY A 50 19.59 1.81 2.04
CA GLY A 50 18.99 3.09 2.40
C GLY A 50 17.62 2.92 3.07
N PRO A 51 16.90 4.02 3.31
CA PRO A 51 15.58 3.97 3.92
C PRO A 51 14.54 3.36 2.96
N SER A 52 13.74 2.45 3.49
CA SER A 52 12.67 1.77 2.75
C SER A 52 11.33 1.90 3.48
N LEU A 53 10.27 2.22 2.74
CA LEU A 53 8.90 2.32 3.24
C LEU A 53 7.99 1.40 2.43
N VAL A 54 7.37 0.44 3.11
CA VAL A 54 6.38 -0.48 2.52
C VAL A 54 5.03 -0.23 3.18
N ILE A 55 4.04 0.16 2.37
CA ILE A 55 2.68 0.46 2.81
C ILE A 55 1.76 -0.69 2.38
N CYS A 56 1.29 -1.46 3.36
CA CYS A 56 0.45 -2.63 3.13
C CYS A 56 -1.02 -2.29 3.36
N TYR A 57 -1.91 -2.72 2.46
CA TYR A 57 -3.35 -2.74 2.75
C TYR A 57 -3.68 -3.85 3.75
N ALA A 58 -4.13 -3.47 4.94
CA ALA A 58 -4.43 -4.38 6.04
C ALA A 58 -5.92 -4.32 6.42
N PRO A 59 -6.75 -5.28 5.95
CA PRO A 59 -8.14 -5.38 6.40
C PRO A 59 -8.21 -5.65 7.91
N CYS A 60 -9.15 -4.99 8.60
CA CYS A 60 -9.31 -5.10 10.05
C CYS A 60 -10.79 -5.28 10.40
N ILE A 61 -11.08 -5.83 11.59
CA ILE A 61 -12.45 -5.94 12.13
C ILE A 61 -13.17 -4.58 12.14
N SER A 62 -12.43 -3.49 12.38
CA SER A 62 -12.96 -2.13 12.40
C SER A 62 -13.48 -1.63 11.05
N HIS A 63 -13.12 -2.29 9.95
CA HIS A 63 -13.65 -1.97 8.63
C HIS A 63 -15.08 -2.52 8.42
N GLY A 64 -15.58 -3.39 9.30
CA GLY A 64 -16.95 -3.91 9.21
C GLY A 64 -17.19 -4.76 7.96
N ILE A 65 -16.21 -5.55 7.54
CA ILE A 65 -16.28 -6.40 6.34
C ILE A 65 -17.49 -7.35 6.47
N LYS A 66 -18.38 -7.34 5.47
CA LYS A 66 -19.55 -8.23 5.44
C LYS A 66 -19.07 -9.69 5.40
N GLY A 67 -19.52 -10.50 6.36
CA GLY A 67 -19.04 -11.88 6.54
C GLY A 67 -17.74 -12.00 7.36
N GLY A 68 -17.26 -10.91 7.96
CA GLY A 68 -16.11 -10.91 8.86
C GLY A 68 -14.75 -11.03 8.17
N LEU A 69 -13.70 -11.24 8.96
CA LEU A 69 -12.32 -11.34 8.45
C LEU A 69 -12.06 -12.58 7.57
N VAL A 70 -12.98 -13.55 7.53
CA VAL A 70 -12.90 -14.67 6.58
C VAL A 70 -12.84 -14.16 5.13
N ASN A 71 -13.47 -13.02 4.85
CA ASN A 71 -13.48 -12.38 3.53
C ASN A 71 -12.35 -11.36 3.33
N ALA A 72 -11.41 -11.22 4.28
CA ALA A 72 -10.37 -10.20 4.23
C ALA A 72 -9.51 -10.28 2.96
N GLN A 73 -9.20 -11.51 2.51
CA GLN A 73 -8.44 -11.74 1.29
C GLN A 73 -9.14 -11.19 0.04
N SER A 74 -10.45 -11.46 -0.08
CA SER A 74 -11.29 -10.94 -1.16
C SER A 74 -11.38 -9.41 -1.14
N GLU A 75 -11.45 -8.80 0.06
CA GLU A 75 -11.47 -7.35 0.19
C GLU A 75 -10.16 -6.68 -0.25
N ILE A 76 -8.99 -7.30 0.01
CA ILE A 76 -7.70 -6.79 -0.49
C ILE A 76 -7.72 -6.74 -2.02
N LYS A 77 -8.18 -7.82 -2.66
CA LYS A 77 -8.26 -7.90 -4.13
C LYS A 77 -9.20 -6.85 -4.69
N ARG A 78 -10.40 -6.72 -4.12
CA ARG A 78 -11.40 -5.72 -4.52
C ARG A 78 -10.90 -4.29 -4.34
N ALA A 79 -10.17 -3.99 -3.27
CA ALA A 79 -9.59 -2.67 -3.04
C ALA A 79 -8.63 -2.25 -4.17
N VAL A 80 -7.88 -3.21 -4.73
CA VAL A 80 -6.99 -2.95 -5.87
C VAL A 80 -7.76 -2.86 -7.19
N GLU A 81 -8.67 -3.79 -7.46
CA GLU A 81 -9.46 -3.83 -8.71
C GLU A 81 -10.34 -2.59 -8.88
N THR A 82 -10.84 -2.02 -7.78
CA THR A 82 -11.65 -0.79 -7.79
C THR A 82 -10.80 0.49 -7.85
N GLY A 83 -9.48 0.38 -7.81
CA GLY A 83 -8.57 1.53 -7.78
C GLY A 83 -8.53 2.26 -6.44
N TYR A 84 -9.19 1.76 -5.39
CA TYR A 84 -9.11 2.33 -4.04
C TYR A 84 -7.68 2.23 -3.46
N TRP A 85 -6.95 1.17 -3.83
CA TRP A 85 -5.58 0.93 -3.42
C TRP A 85 -4.71 0.60 -4.64
N GLN A 86 -3.74 1.45 -4.97
CA GLN A 86 -2.84 1.19 -6.09
C GLN A 86 -1.62 0.37 -5.64
N LEU A 87 -1.14 -0.52 -6.51
CA LEU A 87 0.11 -1.26 -6.29
C LEU A 87 1.22 -0.64 -7.12
N PHE A 88 2.31 -0.23 -6.47
CA PHE A 88 3.48 0.32 -7.15
C PHE A 88 4.75 0.12 -6.33
N ARG A 89 5.89 0.34 -6.99
CA ARG A 89 7.23 0.29 -6.40
C ARG A 89 8.06 1.43 -7.01
N PHE A 90 8.53 2.32 -6.16
CA PHE A 90 9.49 3.37 -6.47
C PHE A 90 10.85 2.93 -5.93
N ASP A 91 11.78 2.66 -6.84
CA ASP A 91 13.13 2.24 -6.51
C ASP A 91 14.13 3.31 -6.97
N PRO A 92 14.72 4.09 -6.05
CA PRO A 92 15.71 5.12 -6.36
C PRO A 92 16.93 4.63 -7.15
N ARG A 93 17.22 3.31 -7.14
CA ARG A 93 18.32 2.72 -7.90
C ARG A 93 18.03 2.66 -9.40
N ARG A 94 16.76 2.77 -9.79
CA ARG A 94 16.33 2.65 -11.18
C ARG A 94 16.19 4.04 -11.80
N PRO A 95 16.61 4.22 -13.06
CA PRO A 95 16.33 5.45 -13.77
C PRO A 95 14.81 5.67 -13.85
N PRO A 96 14.34 6.93 -13.88
CA PRO A 96 12.92 7.22 -14.05
C PRO A 96 12.43 6.53 -15.33
N ALA A 97 11.33 5.77 -15.21
CA ALA A 97 10.69 5.18 -16.38
C ALA A 97 10.17 6.33 -17.25
N GLY A 98 10.81 6.52 -18.41
CA GLY A 98 10.36 7.45 -19.46
C GLY A 98 9.15 6.92 -20.22
#